data_AF-A0A542GEE4-F1
#
_entry.id   AF-A0A542GEE4-F1
#
_cell.length_a   1.000
_cell.length_b   1.000
_cell.length_c   1.000
_cell.angle_alpha   90.00
_cell.angle_beta   90.00
_cell.angle_gamma   90.00
#
_symmetry.space_group_name_H-M   'P 1'
#
loop_
_entity.id
_entity.type
_entity.pdbx_description
1 polymer ?
#
loop_
_entity_poly.entity_id
_entity_poly.type
_entity_poly.pdbx_seq_one_letter_code
_entity_poly.pdbx_strand_id
1 'polypeptide(L)'
;MEAQGVRTAQLRIGDQIEAWHRGRLFHRGRVTDVVPHLELFWILDARTGTRKLLDPEALEIRHVEPPAVPGAPVKAATQMPETQAKPLATA
;
A
#
# COMPACT_ATOMS: atom_id res chain seq x y z
N MET A 1 3.23 1.79 22.06
CA MET A 1 3.88 2.07 20.77
C MET A 1 3.02 1.42 19.72
N GLU A 2 2.18 2.20 19.06
CA GLU A 2 1.28 1.67 18.03
C GLU A 2 2.13 1.46 16.79
N ALA A 3 2.45 0.21 16.49
CA ALA A 3 3.03 -0.15 15.21
C ALA A 3 1.94 0.13 14.19
N GLN A 4 1.98 1.32 13.58
CA GLN A 4 1.12 1.70 12.47
C GLN A 4 1.56 0.88 11.25
N GLY A 5 1.25 -0.41 11.28
CA GLY A 5 1.44 -1.31 10.15
C GLY A 5 0.55 -0.86 9.00
N VAL A 6 1.07 -0.99 7.78
CA VAL A 6 0.30 -0.73 6.58
C VAL A 6 -0.92 -1.66 6.56
N ARG A 7 -2.13 -1.08 6.47
CA ARG A 7 -3.38 -1.84 6.41
C ARG A 7 -3.56 -2.47 5.02
N THR A 8 -4.30 -3.57 4.92
CA THR A 8 -4.65 -4.20 3.63
C THR A 8 -5.32 -3.24 2.65
N ALA A 9 -6.10 -2.28 3.13
CA ALA A 9 -6.72 -1.24 2.31
C ALA A 9 -5.71 -0.32 1.59
N GLN A 10 -4.46 -0.27 2.06
CA GLN A 10 -3.37 0.52 1.47
C GLN A 10 -2.48 -0.32 0.54
N LEU A 11 -2.61 -1.65 0.57
CA LEU A 11 -1.85 -2.56 -0.29
C LEU A 11 -2.52 -2.70 -1.67
N ARG A 12 -1.72 -2.69 -2.73
CA ARG A 12 -2.18 -3.05 -4.08
C ARG A 12 -1.46 -4.28 -4.61
N ILE A 13 -2.16 -5.06 -5.43
CA ILE A 13 -1.55 -6.14 -6.21
C ILE A 13 -0.49 -5.51 -7.12
N GLY A 14 0.77 -5.91 -6.98
CA GLY A 14 1.87 -5.12 -7.56
C GLY A 14 2.93 -4.72 -6.56
N ASP A 15 2.51 -4.36 -5.36
CA ASP A 15 3.38 -3.68 -4.41
C ASP A 15 4.44 -4.62 -3.86
N GLN A 16 5.65 -4.09 -3.70
CA GLN A 16 6.73 -4.79 -3.02
C GLN A 16 6.65 -4.47 -1.54
N ILE A 17 6.57 -5.50 -0.72
CA ILE A 17 6.46 -5.37 0.72
C ILE A 17 7.50 -6.22 1.43
N GLU A 18 7.82 -5.79 2.64
CA GLU A 18 8.61 -6.54 3.61
C GLU A 18 7.78 -6.74 4.87
N ALA A 19 7.65 -7.99 5.29
CA ALA A 19 6.99 -8.37 6.53
C ALA A 19 8.04 -8.69 7.58
N TRP A 20 8.07 -7.86 8.61
CA TRP A 20 9.00 -7.94 9.73
C TRP A 20 8.30 -8.51 10.95
N HIS A 21 8.98 -9.39 11.69
CA HIS A 21 8.48 -9.93 12.95
C HIS A 21 9.56 -9.76 14.02
N ARG A 22 9.26 -8.97 15.05
CA ARG A 22 10.19 -8.66 16.16
C ARG A 22 11.58 -8.22 15.69
N GLY A 23 11.62 -7.34 14.68
CA GLY A 23 12.87 -6.82 14.10
C GLY A 23 13.60 -7.77 13.16
N ARG A 24 13.01 -8.94 12.81
CA ARG A 24 13.58 -9.86 11.82
C ARG A 24 12.72 -9.88 10.57
N LEU A 25 13.34 -9.69 9.41
CA LEU A 25 12.67 -9.85 8.12
C LEU A 25 12.24 -11.31 7.94
N PHE A 26 10.93 -11.54 7.99
CA PHE A 26 10.34 -12.87 7.88
C PHE A 26 10.06 -13.20 6.41
N HIS A 27 9.38 -12.29 5.71
CA HIS A 27 9.02 -12.43 4.31
C HIS A 27 9.22 -11.15 3.53
N ARG A 28 9.57 -11.29 2.25
CA ARG A 28 9.68 -10.17 1.31
C ARG A 28 9.20 -10.63 -0.05
N GLY A 29 8.41 -9.80 -0.72
CA GLY A 29 7.96 -10.12 -2.06
C GLY A 29 6.91 -9.16 -2.57
N ARG A 30 6.34 -9.55 -3.71
CA ARG A 30 5.29 -8.79 -4.38
C ARG A 30 3.91 -9.26 -3.92
N VAL A 31 3.01 -8.33 -3.63
CA VAL A 31 1.59 -8.63 -3.39
C VAL A 31 0.97 -9.18 -4.67
N THR A 32 0.40 -10.38 -4.55
CA THR A 32 -0.29 -11.10 -5.62
C THR A 32 -1.80 -10.99 -5.51
N ASP A 33 -2.32 -10.80 -4.29
CA ASP A 33 -3.74 -10.76 -4.02
C ASP A 33 -4.00 -10.19 -2.63
N VAL A 34 -5.18 -9.63 -2.40
CA VAL A 34 -5.60 -9.05 -1.13
C VAL A 34 -6.98 -9.60 -0.78
N VAL A 35 -7.19 -9.97 0.48
CA VAL A 35 -8.45 -10.52 0.98
C VAL A 35 -8.99 -9.54 2.05
N PRO A 36 -9.68 -8.46 1.65
CA PRO A 36 -10.05 -7.39 2.58
C PRO A 36 -10.95 -7.86 3.72
N HIS A 37 -11.85 -8.81 3.46
CA HIS A 37 -12.79 -9.31 4.48
C HIS A 37 -12.10 -10.02 5.65
N LEU A 38 -10.91 -10.57 5.42
CA LEU A 38 -10.11 -11.25 6.44
C LEU A 38 -8.93 -10.39 6.91
N GLU A 39 -8.76 -9.19 6.34
CA GLU A 39 -7.57 -8.35 6.49
C GLU A 39 -6.25 -9.09 6.22
N LEU A 40 -6.25 -10.06 5.31
CA LEU A 40 -5.07 -10.80 4.88
C LEU A 40 -4.65 -10.44 3.46
N PHE A 41 -3.41 -10.76 3.10
CA PHE A 41 -2.93 -10.60 1.73
C PHE A 41 -1.91 -11.68 1.35
N TRP A 42 -1.85 -11.98 0.06
CA TRP A 42 -0.94 -12.96 -0.49
C TRP A 42 0.25 -12.27 -1.14
N ILE A 43 1.45 -12.77 -0.86
CA ILE A 43 2.66 -12.37 -1.59
C ILE A 43 3.25 -13.54 -2.36
N LEU A 44 3.98 -13.22 -3.42
CA LEU A 44 4.96 -14.12 -4.01
C LEU A 44 6.31 -13.85 -3.34
N ASP A 45 6.75 -14.76 -2.48
CA ASP A 45 8.00 -14.62 -1.72
C ASP A 45 9.20 -14.66 -2.68
N ALA A 46 10.02 -13.61 -2.67
CA ALA A 46 11.12 -13.47 -3.61
C ALA A 46 12.33 -14.39 -3.29
N ARG A 47 12.42 -14.92 -2.06
CA ARG A 47 13.48 -15.87 -1.68
C ARG A 47 13.16 -17.28 -2.13
N THR A 48 11.90 -17.67 -1.99
CA THR A 48 11.45 -19.05 -2.17
C THR A 48 10.65 -19.27 -3.45
N GLY A 49 10.13 -18.20 -4.08
CA GLY A 49 9.24 -18.27 -5.22
C GLY A 49 7.85 -18.81 -4.90
N THR A 50 7.53 -19.00 -3.61
CA THR A 50 6.25 -19.57 -3.17
C THR A 50 5.26 -18.48 -2.80
N ARG A 51 3.98 -18.71 -3.10
CA ARG A 51 2.89 -17.85 -2.64
C ARG A 51 2.66 -18.04 -1.14
N LYS A 52 2.66 -16.95 -0.36
CA LYS A 52 2.47 -16.98 1.10
C LYS A 52 1.38 -16.02 1.52
N LEU A 53 0.52 -16.45 2.44
CA LEU A 53 -0.50 -15.64 3.07
C LEU A 53 0.09 -14.95 4.30
N LEU A 54 -0.09 -13.63 4.40
CA LEU A 54 0.43 -12.81 5.49
C LEU A 54 -0.70 -12.06 6.19
N ASP A 55 -0.51 -11.90 7.50
CA ASP A 55 -1.37 -11.16 8.40
C ASP A 55 -0.68 -9.86 8.85
N PRO A 56 -1.19 -8.67 8.49
CA PRO A 56 -0.64 -7.39 8.89
C PRO A 56 -0.86 -7.04 10.37
N GLU A 57 -1.75 -7.72 11.10
CA GLU A 57 -1.92 -7.51 12.54
C GLU A 57 -0.79 -8.21 13.33
N ALA A 58 -0.32 -9.35 12.83
CA ALA A 58 0.75 -10.13 13.45
C ALA A 58 2.17 -9.69 13.00
N LEU A 59 2.28 -9.00 11.86
CA LEU A 59 3.54 -8.68 11.20
C LEU A 59 3.64 -7.18 10.92
N GLU A 60 4.81 -6.61 11.15
CA GLU A 60 5.08 -5.23 10.74
C GLU A 60 5.30 -5.19 9.22
N ILE A 61 4.26 -4.77 8.50
CA ILE A 61 4.29 -4.64 7.04
C ILE A 61 4.85 -3.28 6.65
N ARG A 62 5.90 -3.30 5.84
CA ARG A 62 6.58 -2.10 5.32
C ARG A 62 6.51 -2.11 3.80
N HIS A 63 6.00 -1.03 3.21
CA HIS A 63 6.10 -0.80 1.77
C HIS A 63 7.55 -0.53 1.39
N VAL A 64 8.02 -1.25 0.38
CA VAL A 64 9.31 -0.99 -0.25
C VAL A 64 8.99 -0.40 -1.61
N GLU A 65 9.04 0.92 -1.71
CA GLU A 65 8.94 1.54 -3.03
C GLU A 65 10.09 0.97 -3.88
N PRO A 66 9.82 0.39 -5.06
CA PRO A 66 10.90 0.07 -5.97
C PRO A 66 11.68 1.37 -6.20
N PRO A 67 13.03 1.34 -6.24
CA PRO A 67 13.82 2.56 -6.38
C PRO A 67 13.26 3.34 -7.55
N ALA A 68 12.64 4.49 -7.24
CA ALA A 68 11.99 5.32 -8.22
C ALA A 68 13.02 5.62 -9.29
N VAL A 69 12.83 5.08 -10.49
CA VAL A 69 13.45 5.68 -11.66
C VAL A 69 12.96 7.12 -11.67
N PRO A 70 13.84 8.13 -11.51
CA PRO A 70 13.40 9.52 -11.40
C PRO A 70 12.81 9.92 -12.76
N GLY A 71 11.48 9.92 -12.88
CA GLY A 71 10.84 10.25 -14.17
C GLY A 71 9.34 10.05 -14.33
N ALA A 72 8.61 9.46 -13.38
CA ALA A 72 7.14 9.34 -13.50
C ALA A 72 6.44 10.26 -12.49
N PRO A 73 5.63 11.25 -12.93
CA PRO A 73 4.93 12.13 -12.01
C PRO A 73 3.89 11.32 -11.24
N VAL A 74 4.07 11.27 -9.92
CA VAL A 74 3.00 10.98 -8.98
C VAL A 74 1.84 11.90 -9.33
N LYS A 75 0.72 11.33 -9.78
CA LYS A 75 -0.56 12.03 -9.76
C LYS A 75 -0.94 12.23 -8.30
N ALA A 76 -0.29 13.20 -7.66
CA ALA A 76 -0.87 13.92 -6.56
C ALA A 76 -2.15 14.53 -7.13
N ALA A 77 -3.29 13.94 -6.75
CA ALA A 77 -4.57 14.58 -6.90
C ALA A 77 -4.43 15.96 -6.26
N THR A 78 -4.29 16.99 -7.09
CA THR A 78 -4.55 18.37 -6.72
C THR A 78 -6.00 18.38 -6.28
N GLN A 79 -6.16 18.29 -4.96
CA GLN A 79 -7.35 18.66 -4.25
C GLN A 79 -7.81 19.98 -4.86
N MET A 80 -8.97 19.95 -5.51
CA MET A 80 -9.67 21.18 -5.85
C MET A 80 -10.29 21.65 -4.53
N PRO A 81 -9.86 22.78 -3.93
CA PRO A 81 -10.72 23.40 -2.94
C PRO A 81 -11.89 24.02 -3.70
N GLU A 82 -13.08 23.46 -3.50
CA GLU A 82 -14.32 24.12 -3.84
C GLU A 82 -14.40 25.46 -3.08
N THR A 83 -14.63 26.58 -3.78
CA THR A 83 -15.13 27.82 -3.16
C THR A 83 -16.01 28.58 -4.17
N GLN A 84 -17.31 28.30 -4.07
CA GLN A 84 -18.39 29.28 -3.87
C GLN A 84 -18.64 30.44 -4.89
N ALA A 85 -19.79 30.28 -5.57
CA ALA A 85 -20.89 31.25 -5.85
C ALA A 85 -20.66 32.55 -6.64
N LYS A 86 -21.49 32.75 -7.68
CA LYS A 86 -22.65 33.68 -7.71
C LYS A 86 -23.41 33.58 -9.06
N PRO A 87 -24.75 33.46 -9.11
CA PRO A 87 -25.51 33.71 -10.34
C PRO A 87 -25.93 35.19 -10.38
N LEU A 88 -25.73 35.89 -11.50
CA LEU A 88 -26.44 37.14 -11.76
C LEU A 88 -26.64 37.36 -13.26
N ALA A 89 -27.91 37.56 -13.61
CA ALA A 89 -28.46 37.82 -14.93
C ALA A 89 -28.02 39.17 -15.55
N THR A 90 -28.49 39.41 -16.79
CA THR A 90 -28.45 40.64 -17.62
C THR A 90 -27.35 40.56 -18.70
N ALA A 91 -27.58 40.77 -20.00
CA ALA A 91 -28.59 41.53 -20.75
C ALA A 91 -29.00 40.81 -22.06
#